data_AF-A0A3D4XVA5-F1
#
_entry.id   AF-A0A3D4XVA5-F1
#
_cell.length_a   1.000
_cell.length_b   1.000
_cell.length_c   1.000
_cell.angle_alpha   90.00
_cell.angle_beta   90.00
_cell.angle_gamma   90.00
#
_symmetry.space_group_name_H-M   'P 1'
#
loop_
_entity.id
_entity.type
_entity.pdbx_description
1 polymer ?
#
loop_
_entity_poly.entity_id
_entity_poly.type
_entity_poly.pdbx_seq_one_letter_code
_entity_poly.pdbx_strand_id
1 'polypeptide(L)'
;MKRIFLFLTFLLFTYPLNTNNLSTHIICKKYGSEDAQPAFQQLGLEAQKLVGITDPITIKKLNSHSPVHKLTRGLCIGGHIFVKETKNPNHARLTLIHEAIHLKQFNGKKFNVINKKKYKRVEEEACLESAHLGNCWICTCFSALGAYSCSDTSEKAKKFMAKGYPARESYFDIITTQLKNKCCCDYHANTSHALKSTLLNLLIKKPKQAAPTDQ
;
A
#
# COMPACT_ATOMS: atom_id res chain seq x y z
N MET A 1 -28.23 -48.91 -51.11
CA MET A 1 -26.94 -48.22 -50.90
C MET A 1 -27.21 -46.79 -50.46
N LYS A 2 -26.61 -46.36 -49.32
CA LYS A 2 -26.19 -44.99 -48.94
C LYS A 2 -27.28 -43.88 -48.88
N ARG A 3 -27.41 -43.02 -47.86
CA ARG A 3 -26.77 -42.76 -46.56
C ARG A 3 -27.76 -41.81 -45.84
N ILE A 4 -28.11 -42.10 -44.59
CA ILE A 4 -28.81 -41.16 -43.69
C ILE A 4 -27.79 -40.12 -43.25
N PHE A 5 -28.00 -38.85 -43.62
CA PHE A 5 -27.21 -37.72 -43.13
C PHE A 5 -27.79 -37.27 -41.79
N LEU A 6 -27.24 -37.79 -40.69
CA LEU A 6 -27.39 -37.20 -39.37
C LEU A 6 -26.61 -35.88 -39.35
N PHE A 7 -27.33 -34.76 -39.48
CA PHE A 7 -26.82 -33.45 -39.07
C PHE A 7 -26.83 -33.40 -37.53
N LEU A 8 -25.80 -33.97 -36.92
CA LEU A 8 -25.46 -33.68 -35.53
C LEU A 8 -24.77 -32.31 -35.53
N THR A 9 -25.57 -31.23 -35.45
CA THR A 9 -25.03 -29.91 -35.14
C THR A 9 -24.45 -29.98 -33.73
N PHE A 10 -23.14 -30.19 -33.68
CA PHE A 10 -22.31 -29.95 -32.52
C PHE A 10 -22.46 -28.47 -32.16
N LEU A 11 -23.38 -28.19 -31.23
CA LEU A 11 -23.37 -26.95 -30.44
C LEU A 11 -22.08 -26.98 -29.62
N LEU A 12 -20.96 -26.63 -30.26
CA LEU A 12 -19.82 -26.07 -29.57
C LEU A 12 -20.31 -24.75 -28.98
N PHE A 13 -20.87 -24.83 -27.77
CA PHE A 13 -20.79 -23.74 -26.81
C PHE A 13 -19.31 -23.44 -26.64
N THR A 14 -18.79 -22.56 -27.48
CA THR A 14 -17.59 -21.80 -27.17
C THR A 14 -17.98 -20.89 -26.02
N TYR A 15 -18.02 -21.43 -24.80
CA TYR A 15 -17.83 -20.61 -23.62
C TYR A 15 -16.53 -19.85 -23.89
N PRO A 16 -16.56 -18.51 -23.98
CA PRO A 16 -15.31 -17.78 -23.98
C PRO A 16 -14.63 -18.18 -22.67
N LEU A 17 -13.54 -18.95 -22.78
CA LEU A 17 -12.65 -19.23 -21.66
C LEU A 17 -12.30 -17.88 -21.07
N ASN A 18 -12.91 -17.57 -19.93
CA ASN A 18 -12.78 -16.29 -19.27
C ASN A 18 -11.31 -16.16 -18.84
N THR A 19 -10.50 -15.52 -19.67
CA THR A 19 -9.06 -15.34 -19.50
C THR A 19 -8.71 -14.62 -18.20
N ASN A 20 -9.70 -13.99 -17.55
CA ASN A 20 -9.56 -13.45 -16.21
C ASN A 20 -9.39 -14.56 -15.16
N ASN A 21 -10.11 -15.67 -15.24
CA ASN A 21 -10.01 -16.78 -14.28
C ASN A 21 -8.63 -17.47 -14.31
N LEU A 22 -8.04 -17.64 -15.49
CA LEU A 22 -6.72 -18.28 -15.61
C LEU A 22 -5.62 -17.41 -14.96
N SER A 23 -5.69 -16.10 -15.14
CA SER A 23 -4.73 -15.18 -14.53
C SER A 23 -4.86 -15.09 -13.00
N THR A 24 -6.10 -15.11 -12.48
CA THR A 24 -6.35 -15.10 -11.05
C THR A 24 -5.88 -16.39 -10.39
N HIS A 25 -6.12 -17.54 -11.01
CA HIS A 25 -5.64 -18.83 -10.51
C HIS A 25 -4.10 -18.88 -10.41
N ILE A 26 -3.38 -18.37 -11.42
CA ILE A 26 -1.91 -18.31 -11.40
C ILE A 26 -1.41 -17.39 -10.28
N ILE A 27 -2.03 -16.23 -10.10
CA ILE A 27 -1.68 -15.27 -9.03
C ILE A 27 -1.92 -15.91 -7.66
N CYS A 28 -3.10 -16.48 -7.42
CA CYS A 28 -3.45 -17.13 -6.16
C CYS A 28 -2.53 -18.31 -5.86
N LYS A 29 -2.19 -19.15 -6.86
CA LYS A 29 -1.22 -20.24 -6.67
C LYS A 29 0.17 -19.74 -6.27
N LYS A 30 0.60 -18.59 -6.80
CA LYS A 30 1.93 -18.02 -6.57
C LYS A 30 2.06 -17.26 -5.24
N TYR A 31 1.03 -16.53 -4.85
CA TYR A 31 1.10 -15.59 -3.72
C TYR A 31 0.25 -16.02 -2.52
N GLY A 32 -0.86 -16.72 -2.72
CA GLY A 32 -1.79 -17.13 -1.66
C GLY A 32 -3.16 -17.52 -2.22
N SER A 33 -3.67 -18.71 -1.89
CA SER A 33 -5.01 -19.12 -2.31
C SER A 33 -6.05 -18.95 -1.19
N GLU A 34 -5.60 -19.06 0.06
CA GLU A 34 -6.42 -18.91 1.27
C GLU A 34 -6.87 -17.46 1.46
N ASP A 35 -8.12 -17.30 1.88
CA ASP A 35 -8.60 -16.01 2.36
C ASP A 35 -7.94 -15.66 3.69
N ALA A 36 -7.70 -14.36 3.93
CA ALA A 36 -7.16 -13.93 5.21
C ALA A 36 -8.19 -14.11 6.33
N GLN A 37 -7.71 -14.24 7.57
CA GLN A 37 -8.55 -14.36 8.77
C GLN A 37 -9.61 -13.24 8.85
N PRO A 38 -10.79 -13.49 9.46
CA PRO A 38 -11.91 -12.54 9.49
C PRO A 38 -11.54 -11.13 9.98
N ALA A 39 -10.64 -11.02 10.96
CA ALA A 39 -10.15 -9.73 11.45
C ALA A 39 -9.45 -8.90 10.35
N PHE A 40 -8.71 -9.54 9.44
CA PHE A 40 -8.06 -8.87 8.30
C PHE A 40 -9.07 -8.51 7.21
N GLN A 41 -10.13 -9.32 7.04
CA GLN A 41 -11.23 -8.96 6.14
C GLN A 41 -11.93 -7.68 6.62
N GLN A 42 -12.21 -7.57 7.92
CA GLN A 42 -12.79 -6.36 8.52
C GLN A 42 -11.90 -5.12 8.32
N LEU A 43 -10.60 -5.25 8.55
CA LEU A 43 -9.64 -4.17 8.26
C LEU A 43 -9.58 -3.83 6.77
N GLY A 44 -9.77 -4.82 5.89
CA GLY A 44 -9.90 -4.62 4.45
C GLY A 44 -11.12 -3.77 4.11
N LEU A 45 -12.29 -4.09 4.66
CA LEU A 45 -13.52 -3.30 4.47
C LEU A 45 -13.36 -1.86 4.98
N GLU A 46 -12.67 -1.68 6.10
CA GLU A 46 -12.32 -0.35 6.60
C GLU A 46 -11.44 0.41 5.60
N ALA A 47 -10.37 -0.22 5.10
CA ALA A 47 -9.49 0.36 4.10
C ALA A 47 -10.25 0.71 2.81
N GLN A 48 -11.15 -0.16 2.34
CA GLN A 48 -12.01 0.08 1.18
C GLN A 48 -12.81 1.38 1.36
N LYS A 49 -13.44 1.55 2.52
CA LYS A 49 -14.23 2.74 2.86
C LYS A 49 -13.37 4.00 2.95
N LEU A 50 -12.22 3.94 3.63
CA LEU A 50 -11.32 5.09 3.79
C LEU A 50 -10.75 5.58 2.46
N VAL A 51 -10.37 4.65 1.58
CA VAL A 51 -9.78 4.97 0.28
C VAL A 51 -10.84 5.40 -0.75
N GLY A 52 -12.11 5.02 -0.51
CA GLY A 52 -13.24 5.35 -1.37
C GLY A 52 -13.36 4.42 -2.58
N ILE A 53 -13.07 3.13 -2.40
CA ILE A 53 -13.21 2.11 -3.46
C ILE A 53 -14.65 1.57 -3.41
N THR A 54 -15.35 1.65 -4.54
CA THR A 54 -16.74 1.15 -4.65
C THR A 54 -16.78 -0.36 -4.81
N ASP A 55 -15.84 -0.92 -5.56
CA ASP A 55 -15.81 -2.35 -5.85
C ASP A 55 -15.34 -3.16 -4.63
N PRO A 56 -15.93 -4.34 -4.38
CA PRO A 56 -15.50 -5.20 -3.27
C PRO A 56 -14.03 -5.59 -3.41
N ILE A 57 -13.24 -5.35 -2.37
CA ILE A 57 -11.85 -5.82 -2.33
C ILE A 57 -11.78 -7.25 -1.80
N THR A 58 -10.88 -8.05 -2.37
CA THR A 58 -10.60 -9.41 -1.87
C THR A 58 -9.29 -9.42 -1.11
N ILE A 59 -9.33 -9.79 0.18
CA ILE A 59 -8.13 -9.95 1.01
C ILE A 59 -7.77 -11.42 1.13
N LYS A 60 -6.56 -11.78 0.70
CA LYS A 60 -5.99 -13.13 0.79
C LYS A 60 -4.80 -13.15 1.72
N LYS A 61 -4.52 -14.32 2.28
CA LYS A 61 -3.33 -14.55 3.09
C LYS A 61 -2.11 -14.67 2.19
N LEU A 62 -1.04 -13.94 2.49
CA LEU A 62 0.23 -14.07 1.78
C LEU A 62 0.97 -15.32 2.26
N ASN A 63 1.10 -16.33 1.38
CA ASN A 63 1.76 -17.59 1.69
C ASN A 63 3.23 -17.40 2.10
N SER A 64 3.70 -18.19 3.06
CA SER A 64 5.09 -18.22 3.53
C SER A 64 6.12 -18.54 2.43
N HIS A 65 5.72 -19.35 1.45
CA HIS A 65 6.54 -19.76 0.31
C HIS A 65 6.51 -18.77 -0.86
N SER A 66 5.70 -17.71 -0.79
CA SER A 66 5.64 -16.69 -1.84
C SER A 66 7.02 -16.04 -2.03
N PRO A 67 7.45 -15.75 -3.27
CA PRO A 67 8.78 -15.17 -3.54
C PRO A 67 8.96 -13.78 -2.91
N VAL A 68 7.87 -13.09 -2.58
CA VAL A 68 7.90 -11.80 -1.90
C VAL A 68 7.63 -11.89 -0.41
N HIS A 69 7.43 -13.11 0.14
CA HIS A 69 7.10 -13.29 1.55
C HIS A 69 8.18 -12.73 2.47
N LYS A 70 9.46 -12.65 2.10
CA LYS A 70 10.46 -12.01 2.96
C LYS A 70 10.59 -10.49 2.74
N LEU A 71 9.99 -9.97 1.67
CA LEU A 71 10.28 -8.63 1.14
C LEU A 71 9.20 -7.60 1.48
N THR A 72 7.97 -8.04 1.71
CA THR A 72 6.84 -7.12 1.94
C THR A 72 5.90 -7.63 3.03
N ARG A 73 5.07 -6.74 3.59
CA ARG A 73 3.98 -7.08 4.52
C ARG A 73 2.65 -7.28 3.79
N GLY A 74 2.48 -6.62 2.65
CA GLY A 74 1.31 -6.70 1.78
C GLY A 74 1.71 -6.66 0.31
N LEU A 75 0.81 -7.07 -0.56
CA LEU A 75 0.97 -6.93 -1.99
C LEU A 75 -0.40 -6.80 -2.64
N CYS A 76 -0.60 -5.75 -3.42
CA CYS A 76 -1.68 -5.66 -4.36
C CYS A 76 -1.26 -6.17 -5.75
N ILE A 77 -1.93 -7.21 -6.26
CA ILE A 77 -1.72 -7.72 -7.61
C ILE A 77 -2.99 -8.35 -8.18
N GLY A 78 -3.33 -7.99 -9.42
CA GLY A 78 -4.45 -8.57 -10.14
C GLY A 78 -5.82 -8.35 -9.48
N GLY A 79 -6.02 -7.22 -8.80
CA GLY A 79 -7.27 -6.92 -8.10
C GLY A 79 -7.39 -7.56 -6.71
N HIS A 80 -6.37 -8.32 -6.27
CA HIS A 80 -6.34 -8.96 -4.96
C HIS A 80 -5.28 -8.29 -4.07
N ILE A 81 -5.59 -8.18 -2.78
CA ILE A 81 -4.63 -7.79 -1.75
C ILE A 81 -4.21 -9.03 -0.99
N PHE A 82 -2.92 -9.34 -1.01
CA PHE A 82 -2.31 -10.40 -0.21
C PHE A 82 -1.66 -9.77 1.01
N VAL A 83 -2.02 -10.21 2.21
CA VAL A 83 -1.49 -9.65 3.45
C VAL A 83 -0.83 -10.72 4.30
N LYS A 84 0.29 -10.38 4.93
CA LYS A 84 0.84 -11.21 6.01
C LYS A 84 0.01 -11.03 7.26
N GLU A 85 -0.52 -12.13 7.76
CA GLU A 85 -1.20 -12.15 9.04
C GLU A 85 -0.20 -11.92 10.16
N THR A 86 -0.27 -10.75 10.76
CA THR A 86 0.57 -10.33 11.89
C THR A 86 -0.27 -10.21 13.15
N LYS A 87 0.34 -10.46 14.31
CA LYS A 87 -0.29 -10.22 15.61
C LYS A 87 -0.50 -8.73 15.92
N ASN A 88 0.08 -7.83 15.11
CA ASN A 88 -0.07 -6.39 15.27
C ASN A 88 -1.16 -5.85 14.32
N PRO A 89 -2.40 -5.64 14.80
CA PRO A 89 -3.52 -5.20 13.95
C PRO A 89 -3.27 -3.83 13.32
N ASN A 90 -2.48 -2.95 13.95
CA ASN A 90 -2.21 -1.62 13.41
C ASN A 90 -1.25 -1.65 12.22
N HIS A 91 -0.25 -2.55 12.25
CA HIS A 91 0.58 -2.79 11.07
C HIS A 91 -0.24 -3.37 9.92
N ALA A 92 -1.14 -4.31 10.22
CA ALA A 92 -2.04 -4.88 9.23
C ALA A 92 -2.95 -3.80 8.62
N ARG A 93 -3.58 -2.98 9.45
CA ARG A 93 -4.48 -1.89 9.02
C ARG A 93 -3.79 -0.92 8.06
N LEU A 94 -2.62 -0.39 8.42
CA LEU A 94 -1.88 0.51 7.53
C LEU A 94 -1.44 -0.16 6.23
N THR A 95 -0.99 -1.42 6.32
CA THR A 95 -0.64 -2.20 5.14
C THR A 95 -1.85 -2.33 4.21
N LEU A 96 -3.03 -2.66 4.74
CA LEU A 96 -4.25 -2.80 3.96
C LEU A 96 -4.73 -1.48 3.34
N ILE A 97 -4.61 -0.36 4.06
CA ILE A 97 -4.88 0.99 3.51
C ILE A 97 -3.93 1.28 2.34
N HIS A 98 -2.62 1.03 2.50
CA HIS A 98 -1.62 1.21 1.45
C HIS A 98 -1.93 0.37 0.21
N GLU A 99 -2.19 -0.92 0.38
CA GLU A 99 -2.51 -1.80 -0.75
C GLU A 99 -3.86 -1.45 -1.41
N ALA A 100 -4.83 -0.93 -0.65
CA ALA A 100 -6.09 -0.42 -1.20
C ALA A 100 -5.87 0.85 -2.04
N ILE A 101 -4.98 1.76 -1.62
CA ILE A 101 -4.61 2.92 -2.44
C ILE A 101 -4.05 2.47 -3.79
N HIS A 102 -3.23 1.41 -3.82
CA HIS A 102 -2.79 0.83 -5.08
C HIS A 102 -3.95 0.33 -5.94
N LEU A 103 -4.94 -0.39 -5.37
CA LEU A 103 -6.13 -0.79 -6.13
C LEU A 103 -6.82 0.42 -6.79
N LYS A 104 -6.97 1.53 -6.06
CA LYS A 104 -7.54 2.77 -6.57
C LYS A 104 -6.69 3.42 -7.66
N GLN A 105 -5.38 3.58 -7.42
CA GLN A 105 -4.44 4.19 -8.37
C GLN A 105 -4.43 3.51 -9.74
N PHE A 106 -4.66 2.20 -9.77
CA PHE A 106 -4.69 1.42 -11.00
C PHE A 106 -6.11 1.04 -11.45
N ASN A 107 -7.15 1.61 -10.83
CA ASN A 107 -8.56 1.37 -11.15
C ASN A 107 -8.90 -0.14 -11.24
N GLY A 108 -8.45 -0.92 -10.26
CA GLY A 108 -8.67 -2.37 -10.21
C GLY A 108 -8.00 -3.19 -11.33
N LYS A 109 -7.22 -2.58 -12.23
CA LYS A 109 -6.55 -3.29 -13.34
C LYS A 109 -5.42 -4.19 -12.84
N LYS A 110 -4.93 -5.09 -13.69
CA LYS A 110 -3.77 -5.94 -13.40
C LYS A 110 -2.49 -5.10 -13.44
N PHE A 111 -1.93 -4.78 -12.28
CA PHE A 111 -0.60 -4.19 -12.13
C PHE A 111 0.27 -5.05 -11.21
N ASN A 112 1.59 -4.82 -11.27
CA ASN A 112 2.56 -5.52 -10.45
C ASN A 112 3.54 -4.50 -9.86
N VAL A 113 3.27 -4.02 -8.64
CA VAL A 113 4.08 -2.96 -7.98
C VAL A 113 5.46 -3.46 -7.52
N ILE A 114 5.75 -4.76 -7.62
CA ILE A 114 7.02 -5.35 -7.14
C ILE A 114 8.25 -4.71 -7.82
N ASN A 115 8.10 -4.11 -9.01
CA ASN A 115 9.18 -3.35 -9.64
C ASN A 115 9.36 -1.96 -8.99
N LYS A 116 10.14 -1.94 -7.90
CA LYS A 116 10.48 -0.73 -7.13
C LYS A 116 11.11 0.40 -7.94
N LYS A 117 11.78 0.13 -9.07
CA LYS A 117 12.34 1.21 -9.92
C LYS A 117 11.27 1.89 -10.75
N LYS A 118 10.36 1.09 -11.33
CA LYS A 118 9.27 1.58 -12.18
C LYS A 118 8.17 2.27 -11.37
N TYR A 119 7.79 1.69 -10.23
CA TYR A 119 6.64 2.15 -9.45
C TYR A 119 7.02 2.94 -8.19
N LYS A 120 8.27 3.37 -8.06
CA LYS A 120 8.73 4.07 -6.87
C LYS A 120 7.81 5.26 -6.50
N ARG A 121 7.37 6.03 -7.50
CA ARG A 121 6.56 7.24 -7.24
C ARG A 121 5.18 6.86 -6.73
N VAL A 122 4.57 5.87 -7.37
CA VAL A 122 3.28 5.30 -6.97
C VAL A 122 3.33 4.78 -5.52
N GLU A 123 4.41 4.10 -5.15
CA GLU A 123 4.67 3.63 -3.77
C GLU A 123 4.82 4.79 -2.78
N GLU A 124 5.57 5.85 -3.12
CA GLU A 124 5.74 7.01 -2.22
C GLU A 124 4.45 7.83 -2.06
N GLU A 125 3.65 7.95 -3.13
CA GLU A 125 2.32 8.56 -3.08
C GLU A 125 1.36 7.72 -2.21
N ALA A 126 1.37 6.39 -2.35
CA ALA A 126 0.58 5.49 -1.51
C ALA A 126 1.01 5.52 -0.03
N CYS A 127 2.32 5.64 0.24
CA CYS A 127 2.84 5.86 1.59
C CYS A 127 2.32 7.17 2.21
N LEU A 128 2.26 8.26 1.42
CA LEU A 128 1.76 9.55 1.89
C LEU A 128 0.26 9.49 2.18
N GLU A 129 -0.54 8.97 1.24
CA GLU A 129 -1.99 8.87 1.38
C GLU A 129 -2.38 7.89 2.50
N SER A 130 -1.67 6.77 2.65
CA SER A 130 -1.91 5.83 3.76
C SER A 130 -1.54 6.43 5.11
N ALA A 131 -0.52 7.29 5.18
CA ALA A 131 -0.17 8.00 6.41
C ALA A 131 -1.24 9.02 6.79
N HIS A 132 -1.84 9.70 5.80
CA HIS A 132 -2.97 10.59 6.01
C HIS A 132 -4.20 9.82 6.55
N LEU A 133 -4.64 8.79 5.83
CA LEU A 133 -5.84 8.00 6.15
C LEU A 133 -5.66 7.11 7.40
N GLY A 134 -4.42 6.68 7.66
CA GLY A 134 -4.08 5.83 8.80
C GLY A 134 -4.31 6.48 10.15
N ASN A 135 -4.32 7.82 10.19
CA ASN A 135 -4.65 8.64 11.35
C ASN A 135 -3.83 8.32 12.61
N CYS A 136 -2.50 8.17 12.46
CA CYS A 136 -1.59 8.00 13.59
C CYS A 136 -0.28 8.75 13.34
N TRP A 137 -0.01 9.77 14.16
CA TRP A 137 1.15 10.63 13.97
C TRP A 137 2.48 9.86 14.03
N ILE A 138 2.59 8.83 14.88
CA ILE A 138 3.81 8.01 14.96
C ILE A 138 4.03 7.22 13.67
N CYS A 139 2.98 6.62 13.12
CA CYS A 139 3.07 5.91 11.84
C CYS A 139 3.48 6.85 10.71
N THR A 140 2.87 8.03 10.66
CA THR A 140 3.20 9.08 9.68
C THR A 140 4.66 9.52 9.80
N CYS A 141 5.18 9.66 11.02
CA CYS A 141 6.60 9.93 11.27
C CYS A 141 7.51 8.86 10.65
N PHE A 142 7.20 7.58 10.84
CA PHE A 142 8.00 6.50 10.25
C PHE A 142 7.98 6.52 8.72
N SER A 143 6.83 6.81 8.10
CA SER A 143 6.74 7.00 6.64
C SER A 143 7.59 8.19 6.18
N ALA A 144 7.53 9.32 6.90
CA ALA A 144 8.26 10.54 6.58
C ALA A 144 9.80 10.36 6.62
N LEU A 145 10.31 9.49 7.51
CA LEU A 145 11.75 9.18 7.58
C LEU A 145 12.30 8.52 6.30
N GLY A 146 11.45 7.86 5.51
CA GLY A 146 11.83 7.27 4.23
C GLY A 146 11.90 8.28 3.06
N ALA A 147 11.30 9.45 3.21
CA ALA A 147 11.23 10.48 2.19
C ALA A 147 12.47 11.42 2.22
N TYR A 148 12.77 12.02 1.06
CA TYR A 148 13.80 13.05 0.94
C TYR A 148 13.33 14.37 1.55
N SER A 149 14.25 15.26 1.93
CA SER A 149 13.90 16.63 2.35
C SER A 149 14.10 17.61 1.20
N CYS A 150 13.24 18.61 1.08
CA CYS A 150 13.44 19.72 0.13
C CYS A 150 14.73 20.51 0.36
N SER A 151 15.29 20.46 1.58
CA SER A 151 16.56 21.11 1.93
C SER A 151 17.80 20.24 1.66
N ASP A 152 17.61 18.96 1.30
CA ASP A 152 18.70 18.04 1.00
C ASP A 152 19.30 18.36 -0.38
N THR A 153 20.59 18.74 -0.40
CA THR A 153 21.32 19.12 -1.62
C THR A 153 21.92 17.92 -2.36
N SER A 154 21.76 16.70 -1.86
CA SER A 154 22.30 15.51 -2.49
C SER A 154 21.70 15.28 -3.87
N GLU A 155 22.50 14.71 -4.77
CA GLU A 155 22.07 14.39 -6.14
C GLU A 155 20.85 13.45 -6.17
N LYS A 156 20.74 12.58 -5.15
CA LYS A 156 19.58 11.70 -4.97
C LYS A 156 18.31 12.50 -4.67
N ALA A 157 18.37 13.48 -3.77
CA ALA A 157 17.24 14.33 -3.42
C ALA A 157 16.80 15.20 -4.62
N LYS A 158 17.75 15.82 -5.35
CA LYS A 158 17.47 16.57 -6.58
C LYS A 158 16.74 15.72 -7.62
N LYS A 159 17.16 14.47 -7.82
CA LYS A 159 16.49 13.52 -8.73
C LYS A 159 15.05 13.17 -8.31
N PHE A 160 14.77 13.07 -7.01
CA PHE A 160 13.41 12.84 -6.53
C PHE A 160 12.55 14.10 -6.66
N MET A 161 13.10 15.26 -6.33
CA MET A 161 12.43 16.53 -6.52
C MET A 161 12.03 16.74 -7.99
N ALA A 162 12.97 16.54 -8.94
CA ALA A 162 12.71 16.68 -10.37
C ALA A 162 11.66 15.70 -10.91
N LYS A 163 11.45 14.57 -10.24
CA LYS A 163 10.43 13.57 -10.61
C LYS A 163 9.09 13.76 -9.90
N GLY A 164 8.99 14.77 -9.03
CA GLY A 164 7.77 15.12 -8.28
C GLY A 164 7.40 14.09 -7.22
N TYR A 165 8.38 13.43 -6.60
CA TYR A 165 8.10 12.56 -5.46
C TYR A 165 7.65 13.38 -4.24
N PRO A 166 6.81 12.84 -3.34
CA PRO A 166 6.49 13.49 -2.08
C PRO A 166 7.73 13.75 -1.23
N ALA A 167 7.90 15.00 -0.79
CA ALA A 167 8.95 15.36 0.15
C ALA A 167 8.52 15.01 1.58
N ARG A 168 9.51 14.86 2.48
CA ARG A 168 9.28 14.68 3.91
C ARG A 168 8.39 15.78 4.49
N GLU A 169 8.59 17.00 4.02
CA GLU A 169 7.82 18.18 4.43
C GLU A 169 6.33 18.04 4.16
N SER A 170 5.92 17.29 3.12
CA SER A 170 4.51 16.99 2.84
C SER A 170 3.85 16.17 3.96
N TYR A 171 4.64 15.42 4.75
CA TYR A 171 4.13 14.69 5.90
C TYR A 171 3.99 15.57 7.15
N PHE A 172 4.66 16.73 7.23
CA PHE A 172 4.66 17.56 8.45
C PHE A 172 3.30 18.17 8.77
N ASP A 173 2.54 18.57 7.75
CA ASP A 173 1.18 19.09 7.95
C ASP A 173 0.24 17.98 8.46
N ILE A 174 0.40 16.77 7.94
CA ILE A 174 -0.34 15.57 8.40
C ILE A 174 0.02 15.27 9.85
N ILE A 175 1.32 15.19 10.18
CA ILE A 175 1.82 14.92 11.54
C ILE A 175 1.29 15.97 12.51
N THR A 176 1.38 17.25 12.14
CA THR A 176 0.93 18.36 12.98
C THR A 176 -0.56 18.29 13.25
N THR A 177 -1.37 18.01 12.23
CA THR A 177 -2.82 17.85 12.36
C THR A 177 -3.17 16.65 13.25
N GLN A 178 -2.54 15.50 13.02
CA GLN A 178 -2.74 14.29 13.81
C GLN A 178 -2.29 14.49 15.27
N LEU A 179 -1.21 15.23 15.53
CA LEU A 179 -0.78 15.58 16.88
C LEU A 179 -1.79 16.48 17.60
N LYS A 180 -2.27 17.55 16.94
CA LYS A 180 -3.30 18.45 17.50
C LYS A 180 -4.57 17.70 17.87
N ASN A 181 -4.97 16.74 17.03
CA ASN A 181 -6.15 15.91 17.24
C ASN A 181 -5.88 14.68 18.12
N LYS A 182 -4.67 14.54 18.68
CA LYS A 182 -4.24 13.39 19.51
C LYS A 182 -4.43 12.03 18.82
N CYS A 183 -4.35 12.00 17.49
CA CYS A 183 -4.55 10.80 16.69
C CYS A 183 -3.37 9.84 16.83
N CYS A 184 -3.58 8.72 17.54
CA CYS A 184 -2.59 7.68 17.74
C CYS A 184 -3.29 6.32 17.70
N CYS A 185 -2.71 5.35 16.99
CA CYS A 185 -3.25 3.99 16.99
C CYS A 185 -2.91 3.27 18.30
N ASP A 186 -3.69 2.25 18.67
CA ASP A 186 -3.53 1.53 19.95
C ASP A 186 -2.13 0.95 20.16
N TYR A 187 -1.47 0.54 19.06
CA TYR A 187 -0.09 0.05 19.10
C TYR A 187 0.90 1.14 19.55
N HIS A 188 0.66 2.36 19.11
CA HIS A 188 1.52 3.50 19.40
C HIS A 188 1.07 4.32 20.63
N ALA A 189 -0.14 4.07 21.15
CA ALA A 189 -0.66 4.69 22.36
C ALA A 189 0.31 4.53 23.53
N ASN A 190 0.82 3.32 23.73
CA ASN A 190 1.73 2.95 24.82
C ASN A 190 3.21 3.07 24.48
N THR A 191 3.55 3.64 23.33
CA THR A 191 4.96 3.85 22.97
C THR A 191 5.63 4.81 23.97
N SER A 192 6.87 4.49 24.33
CA SER A 192 7.62 5.22 25.35
C SER A 192 7.73 6.71 25.02
N HIS A 193 7.71 7.54 26.07
CA HIS A 193 7.87 8.99 25.93
C HIS A 193 9.20 9.34 25.23
N ALA A 194 10.27 8.57 25.50
CA ALA A 194 11.56 8.75 24.84
C ALA A 194 11.47 8.59 23.31
N LEU A 195 10.83 7.53 22.81
CA LEU A 195 10.68 7.34 21.37
C LEU A 195 9.79 8.42 20.74
N LYS A 196 8.70 8.80 21.41
CA LYS A 196 7.82 9.90 20.98
C LYS A 196 8.60 11.21 20.84
N SER A 197 9.40 11.56 21.86
CA SER A 197 10.26 12.75 21.85
C SER A 197 11.30 12.70 20.74
N THR A 198 11.98 11.56 20.55
CA THR A 198 12.96 11.39 19.48
C THR A 198 12.35 11.60 18.09
N LEU A 199 11.18 11.02 17.81
CA LEU A 199 10.51 11.19 16.52
C LEU A 199 10.12 12.65 16.25
N LEU A 200 9.60 13.34 17.26
CA LEU A 200 9.28 14.77 17.15
C LEU A 200 10.55 15.61 16.94
N ASN A 201 11.66 15.28 17.61
CA ASN A 201 12.93 15.99 17.41
C ASN A 201 13.52 15.75 16.02
N LEU A 202 13.41 14.54 15.46
CA LEU A 202 13.94 14.21 14.13
C LEU A 202 13.16 14.87 12.99
N LEU A 203 11.87 15.17 13.19
CA LEU A 203 10.98 15.60 12.12
C LEU A 203 10.45 17.03 12.28
N ILE A 204 10.24 17.50 13.51
CA ILE A 204 9.55 18.78 13.76
C ILE A 204 10.52 19.88 14.21
N LYS A 205 11.65 19.55 14.84
CA LYS A 205 12.69 20.56 15.05
C LYS A 205 13.30 20.88 13.70
N LYS A 206 12.83 22.00 13.11
CA LYS A 206 13.46 22.64 11.94
C LYS A 206 14.98 22.55 12.10
N PRO A 207 15.74 22.15 11.07
CA PRO A 207 17.15 22.50 11.06
C PRO A 207 17.18 24.01 11.30
N LYS A 208 17.89 24.45 12.35
CA LYS A 208 18.18 25.87 12.55
C LYS A 208 18.65 26.37 11.19
N GLN A 209 17.88 27.27 10.57
CA GLN A 209 18.37 27.97 9.39
C GLN A 209 19.72 28.54 9.82
N ALA A 210 20.79 28.16 9.12
CA ALA A 210 22.04 28.87 9.26
C ALA A 210 21.68 30.34 9.06
N ALA A 211 21.97 31.17 10.07
CA ALA A 211 21.78 32.60 9.96
C ALA A 211 22.42 33.04 8.64
N PRO A 212 21.78 33.95 7.87
CA PRO A 212 22.46 34.53 6.73
C PRO A 212 23.78 35.10 7.26
N THR A 213 24.90 34.58 6.75
CA THR A 213 26.18 35.26 6.90
C THR A 213 26.04 36.55 6.12
N ASP A 214 25.86 37.64 6.84
CA ASP A 214 25.96 39.00 6.31
C ASP A 214 27.31 39.09 5.57
N GLN A 215 27.24 39.31 4.26
CA GLN A 215 28.34 39.78 3.42
C GLN A 215 28.03 41.22 3.01
#